data_AF-A0A917XG64-F1
#
_entry.id   AF-A0A917XG64-F1
#
_cell.length_a   1.000
_cell.length_b   1.000
_cell.length_c   1.000
_cell.angle_alpha   90.00
_cell.angle_beta   90.00
_cell.angle_gamma   90.00
#
_symmetry.space_group_name_H-M   'P 1'
#
loop_
_entity.id
_entity.type
_entity.pdbx_description
1 polymer ?
#
loop_
_entity_poly.entity_id
_entity_poly.type
_entity_poly.pdbx_seq_one_letter_code
_entity_poly.pdbx_strand_id
1 'polypeptide(L)'
;MGRGVRDLVVDFDVPTGRGCDSDVPGVGGGVGVGGVAVDSIDDMRVLFAGVPFGRVTVVLAADAVAAPLLLLYQLVAEERGVAGSRLAGGVGNDPLRGFVVRGVGVFPPGPSVRLAADVLCYCAAELPRWVSAGLSGCELAGVGASAAQEIAFTVADGLAYVRAAVAGGLDAGVAVSRLSFVFAAGVTVVEGAAKVLAARRVWARLVAREFGGRVGVLCGARFGTCSLGADGGWSVSRTVLRARSSVGLCAVERLAGEVAGAAFGLVEGVERAGGVWGAARGGFRGAGLARGGCRCGRGVGGGVGGGVVGQVECLAKVRAWRCAERVTGALRAVGVVAEGGGNVLFPMKDALAAGATVGEVCGVLRGVWGSGGVERGWF
;
A
#
# COMPACT_ATOMS: atom_id res chain seq x y z
N MET A 1 8.95 -7.95 -21.37
CA MET A 1 9.60 -6.68 -21.79
C MET A 1 9.72 -6.47 -23.30
N GLY A 2 9.76 -7.53 -24.14
CA GLY A 2 9.87 -7.39 -25.60
C GLY A 2 8.75 -6.60 -26.31
N ARG A 3 7.69 -6.20 -25.61
CA ARG A 3 6.59 -5.34 -26.12
C ARG A 3 6.69 -3.87 -25.70
N GLY A 4 7.83 -3.43 -25.14
CA GLY A 4 8.06 -2.03 -24.78
C GLY A 4 7.39 -1.56 -23.47
N VAL A 5 6.83 -2.48 -22.67
CA VAL A 5 6.26 -2.18 -21.34
C VAL A 5 7.37 -1.68 -20.40
N ARG A 6 7.18 -0.50 -19.82
CA ARG A 6 8.13 0.16 -18.90
C ARG A 6 7.67 0.19 -17.44
N ASP A 7 6.40 -0.13 -17.18
CA ASP A 7 5.81 -0.14 -15.85
C ASP A 7 5.30 -1.56 -15.54
N LEU A 8 5.70 -2.09 -14.39
CA LEU A 8 5.32 -3.41 -13.91
C LEU A 8 4.55 -3.26 -12.60
N VAL A 9 3.43 -3.96 -12.47
CA VAL A 9 2.71 -4.12 -11.20
C VAL A 9 2.92 -5.55 -10.73
N VAL A 10 3.22 -5.71 -9.44
CA VAL A 10 3.38 -7.00 -8.79
C VAL A 10 2.31 -7.14 -7.72
N ASP A 11 1.39 -8.07 -7.95
CA ASP A 11 0.40 -8.50 -6.96
C ASP A 11 0.96 -9.68 -6.17
N PHE A 12 0.69 -9.71 -4.88
CA PHE A 12 1.17 -10.75 -3.96
C PHE A 12 0.03 -11.66 -3.53
N ASP A 13 0.36 -12.90 -3.22
CA ASP A 13 -0.62 -13.85 -2.75
C ASP A 13 -1.15 -13.50 -1.34
N VAL A 14 -2.14 -14.28 -0.89
CA VAL A 14 -2.79 -14.04 0.40
C VAL A 14 -1.84 -14.23 1.59
N PRO A 15 -1.04 -15.31 1.70
CA PRO A 15 -0.04 -15.48 2.76
C PRO A 15 0.97 -14.33 2.84
N THR A 16 1.62 -13.97 1.74
CA THR A 16 2.58 -12.87 1.68
C THR A 16 1.90 -11.57 2.10
N GLY A 17 0.71 -11.27 1.57
CA GLY A 17 -0.08 -10.08 1.93
C GLY A 17 -0.46 -10.00 3.42
N ARG A 18 -0.46 -11.13 4.14
CA ARG A 18 -0.70 -11.21 5.59
C ARG A 18 0.59 -11.24 6.42
N GLY A 19 1.75 -11.29 5.77
CA GLY A 19 3.05 -11.43 6.41
C GLY A 19 3.26 -12.83 7.00
N CYS A 20 2.75 -13.85 6.32
CA CYS A 20 2.94 -15.25 6.68
C CYS A 20 3.83 -15.92 5.63
N ASP A 21 4.73 -16.77 6.09
CA ASP A 21 5.49 -17.65 5.20
C ASP A 21 4.58 -18.76 4.66
N SER A 22 4.92 -19.28 3.49
CA SER A 22 4.14 -20.30 2.77
C SER A 22 4.06 -21.65 3.49
N ASP A 23 4.92 -21.92 4.47
CA ASP A 23 4.94 -23.16 5.27
C ASP A 23 4.11 -23.11 6.56
N VAL A 24 3.49 -21.96 6.85
CA VAL A 24 2.64 -21.82 8.04
C VAL A 24 1.42 -22.75 7.92
N PRO A 25 1.12 -23.58 8.94
CA PRO A 25 -0.06 -24.45 8.91
C PRO A 25 -1.34 -23.67 8.64
N GLY A 26 -2.16 -24.15 7.70
CA GLY A 26 -3.45 -23.54 7.33
C GLY A 26 -3.39 -22.42 6.29
N VAL A 27 -2.21 -21.96 5.84
CA VAL A 27 -2.11 -20.94 4.77
C VAL A 27 -1.91 -21.51 3.37
N GLY A 28 -1.63 -22.81 3.25
CA GLY A 28 -1.32 -23.47 1.98
C GLY A 28 -2.37 -23.28 0.89
N GLY A 29 -3.65 -23.18 1.24
CA GLY A 29 -4.72 -22.91 0.26
C GLY A 29 -4.67 -21.52 -0.38
N GLY A 30 -3.90 -20.58 0.18
CA GLY A 30 -3.74 -19.22 -0.32
C GLY A 30 -2.43 -18.96 -1.07
N VAL A 31 -1.47 -19.89 -1.04
CA VAL A 31 -0.14 -19.69 -1.66
C VAL A 31 -0.29 -19.62 -3.18
N GLY A 32 0.24 -18.56 -3.79
CA GLY A 32 0.12 -18.28 -5.22
C GLY A 32 -1.29 -17.90 -5.70
N VAL A 33 -2.24 -17.71 -4.79
CA VAL A 33 -3.61 -17.31 -5.13
C VAL A 33 -3.68 -15.79 -5.23
N GLY A 34 -4.03 -15.29 -6.41
CA GLY A 34 -4.22 -13.86 -6.67
C GLY A 34 -2.94 -13.05 -6.86
N GLY A 35 -1.77 -13.67 -6.72
CA GLY A 35 -0.48 -13.01 -6.87
C GLY A 35 0.70 -13.97 -6.68
N VAL A 36 1.90 -13.43 -6.64
CA VAL A 36 3.14 -14.20 -6.42
C VAL A 36 3.36 -14.46 -4.93
N ALA A 37 3.85 -15.65 -4.60
CA ALA A 37 4.33 -15.99 -3.26
C ALA A 37 5.74 -15.42 -3.06
N VAL A 38 5.96 -14.71 -1.97
CA VAL A 38 7.27 -14.18 -1.57
C VAL A 38 7.44 -14.39 -0.07
N ASP A 39 8.36 -15.27 0.29
CA ASP A 39 8.76 -15.52 1.67
C ASP A 39 10.14 -14.92 1.98
N SER A 40 11.02 -14.82 0.97
CA SER A 40 12.43 -14.51 1.15
C SER A 40 13.03 -13.70 0.00
N ILE A 41 14.32 -13.34 0.15
CA ILE A 41 15.09 -12.69 -0.91
C ILE A 41 15.26 -13.56 -2.16
N ASP A 42 15.27 -14.89 -2.02
CA ASP A 42 15.42 -15.81 -3.15
C ASP A 42 14.23 -15.73 -4.10
N ASP A 43 13.02 -15.59 -3.57
CA ASP A 43 11.82 -15.43 -4.37
C ASP A 43 11.89 -14.14 -5.20
N MET A 44 12.38 -13.06 -4.59
CA MET A 44 12.56 -11.76 -5.26
C MET A 44 13.69 -11.80 -6.29
N ARG A 45 14.75 -12.57 -6.07
CA ARG A 45 15.81 -12.81 -7.07
C ARG A 45 15.25 -13.49 -8.31
N VAL A 46 14.41 -14.51 -8.12
CA VAL A 46 13.74 -15.23 -9.21
C VAL A 46 12.74 -14.32 -9.92
N LEU A 47 11.85 -13.66 -9.17
CA LEU A 47 10.81 -12.77 -9.70
C LEU A 47 11.39 -11.66 -10.58
N PHE A 48 12.52 -11.08 -10.18
CA PHE A 48 13.16 -9.98 -10.89
C PHE A 48 14.34 -10.42 -11.77
N ALA A 49 14.62 -11.73 -11.97
CA ALA A 49 15.77 -12.26 -12.72
C ALA A 49 16.04 -11.52 -14.06
N GLY A 50 15.00 -11.29 -14.87
CA GLY A 50 15.10 -10.61 -16.17
C GLY A 50 14.78 -9.11 -16.18
N VAL A 51 14.60 -8.49 -15.01
CA VAL A 51 14.13 -7.10 -14.90
C VAL A 51 15.32 -6.13 -14.83
N PRO A 52 15.43 -5.14 -15.75
CA PRO A 52 16.48 -4.13 -15.72
C PRO A 52 16.11 -3.01 -14.74
N PHE A 53 16.56 -3.16 -13.49
CA PHE A 53 16.44 -2.14 -12.45
C PHE A 53 16.92 -0.76 -12.92
N GLY A 54 16.24 0.30 -12.47
CA GLY A 54 16.54 1.69 -12.84
C GLY A 54 16.08 2.12 -14.24
N ARG A 55 15.62 1.19 -15.08
CA ARG A 55 15.01 1.49 -16.40
C ARG A 55 13.50 1.26 -16.46
N VAL A 56 12.99 0.40 -15.57
CA VAL A 56 11.56 0.14 -15.43
C VAL A 56 11.06 0.66 -14.09
N THR A 57 9.80 1.08 -14.07
CA THR A 57 9.08 1.43 -12.85
C THR A 57 8.39 0.18 -12.33
N VAL A 58 8.54 -0.13 -11.05
CA VAL A 58 7.85 -1.26 -10.42
C VAL A 58 6.90 -0.74 -9.35
N VAL A 59 5.66 -1.21 -9.35
CA VAL A 59 4.68 -0.96 -8.29
C VAL A 59 4.42 -2.26 -7.55
N LEU A 60 4.75 -2.29 -6.27
CA LEU A 60 4.48 -3.41 -5.37
C LEU A 60 3.09 -3.19 -4.75
N ALA A 61 2.10 -4.01 -5.12
CA ALA A 61 0.74 -3.93 -4.62
C ALA A 61 0.62 -4.56 -3.22
N ALA A 62 1.36 -4.00 -2.26
CA ALA A 62 1.43 -4.45 -0.88
C ALA A 62 1.12 -3.30 0.07
N ASP A 63 0.26 -3.56 1.07
CA ASP A 63 -0.13 -2.58 2.08
C ASP A 63 0.53 -2.84 3.43
N ALA A 64 -0.05 -3.70 4.27
CA ALA A 64 0.43 -3.95 5.62
C ALA A 64 1.83 -4.58 5.71
N VAL A 65 2.29 -5.19 4.60
CA VAL A 65 3.62 -5.80 4.43
C VAL A 65 4.48 -5.05 3.42
N ALA A 66 4.16 -3.78 3.14
CA ALA A 66 4.91 -2.93 2.23
C ALA A 66 6.40 -2.86 2.58
N ALA A 67 6.72 -2.72 3.87
CA ALA A 67 8.09 -2.56 4.35
C ALA A 67 9.02 -3.73 3.96
N PRO A 68 8.75 -5.00 4.35
CA PRO A 68 9.64 -6.10 3.98
C PRO A 68 9.75 -6.31 2.46
N LEU A 69 8.66 -6.18 1.71
CA LEU A 69 8.68 -6.39 0.26
C LEU A 69 9.45 -5.29 -0.49
N LEU A 70 9.34 -4.04 -0.04
CA LEU A 70 10.14 -2.92 -0.55
C LEU A 70 11.64 -3.16 -0.31
N LEU A 71 12.00 -3.58 0.90
CA LEU A 71 13.39 -3.81 1.28
C LEU A 71 13.99 -4.99 0.51
N LEU A 72 13.24 -6.08 0.33
CA LEU A 72 13.68 -7.20 -0.51
C LEU A 72 13.88 -6.76 -1.97
N TYR A 73 12.99 -5.95 -2.52
CA TYR A 73 13.16 -5.37 -3.86
C TYR A 73 14.43 -4.53 -3.96
N GLN A 74 14.69 -3.67 -2.96
CA GLN A 74 15.90 -2.85 -2.91
C GLN A 74 17.16 -3.72 -2.82
N LEU A 75 17.18 -4.74 -1.94
CA LEU A 75 18.33 -5.62 -1.76
C LEU A 75 18.69 -6.35 -3.06
N VAL A 76 17.71 -6.90 -3.78
CA VAL A 76 17.95 -7.55 -5.08
C VAL A 76 18.47 -6.55 -6.13
N ALA A 77 18.05 -5.29 -6.07
CA ALA A 77 18.60 -4.27 -6.95
C ALA A 77 20.05 -3.91 -6.62
N GLU A 78 20.38 -3.81 -5.33
CA GLU A 78 21.73 -3.54 -4.82
C GLU A 78 22.70 -4.67 -5.15
N GLU A 79 22.26 -5.93 -5.06
CA GLU A 79 23.01 -7.11 -5.52
C GLU A 79 23.41 -7.03 -7.01
N ARG A 80 22.65 -6.27 -7.81
CA ARG A 80 22.91 -6.03 -9.23
C ARG A 80 23.62 -4.70 -9.50
N GLY A 81 24.16 -4.06 -8.45
CA GLY A 81 24.90 -2.81 -8.55
C GLY A 81 24.03 -1.58 -8.84
N VAL A 82 22.70 -1.65 -8.62
CA VAL A 82 21.80 -0.50 -8.75
C VAL A 82 21.53 0.09 -7.38
N ALA A 83 22.11 1.26 -7.13
CA ALA A 83 21.89 2.01 -5.89
C ALA A 83 20.40 2.39 -5.70
N GLY A 84 19.93 2.38 -4.45
CA GLY A 84 18.57 2.75 -4.08
C GLY A 84 18.11 4.10 -4.64
N SER A 85 19.00 5.09 -4.71
CA SER A 85 18.74 6.41 -5.28
C SER A 85 18.34 6.41 -6.76
N ARG A 86 18.62 5.34 -7.49
CA ARG A 86 18.23 5.16 -8.90
C ARG A 86 16.91 4.42 -9.08
N LEU A 87 16.38 3.80 -8.03
CA LEU A 87 15.14 3.02 -8.10
C LEU A 87 13.94 3.95 -8.18
N ALA A 88 13.18 3.80 -9.26
CA ALA A 88 11.90 4.45 -9.44
C ALA A 88 10.78 3.40 -9.38
N GLY A 89 9.71 3.71 -8.67
CA GLY A 89 8.65 2.75 -8.41
C GLY A 89 7.67 3.26 -7.35
N GLY A 90 6.84 2.36 -6.86
CA GLY A 90 5.91 2.65 -5.78
C GLY A 90 5.52 1.40 -5.00
N VAL A 91 4.92 1.64 -3.84
CA VAL A 91 4.34 0.59 -3.00
C VAL A 91 2.97 1.06 -2.49
N GLY A 92 2.04 0.14 -2.25
CA GLY A 92 0.71 0.46 -1.70
C GLY A 92 0.80 1.17 -0.35
N ASN A 93 1.36 0.48 0.66
CA ASN A 93 1.61 1.00 2.01
C ASN A 93 0.38 1.69 2.64
N ASP A 94 -0.81 1.10 2.46
CA ASP A 94 -2.07 1.60 3.02
C ASP A 94 -2.72 0.57 3.97
N PRO A 95 -2.14 0.33 5.16
CA PRO A 95 -2.64 -0.70 6.05
C PRO A 95 -4.03 -0.40 6.65
N LEU A 96 -4.44 0.86 6.77
CA LEU A 96 -5.74 1.23 7.34
C LEU A 96 -6.91 0.78 6.47
N ARG A 97 -6.73 0.70 5.15
CA ARG A 97 -7.73 0.18 4.21
C ARG A 97 -8.24 -1.21 4.58
N GLY A 98 -7.35 -2.09 5.08
CA GLY A 98 -7.70 -3.43 5.54
C GLY A 98 -8.77 -3.41 6.63
N PHE A 99 -8.68 -2.46 7.56
CA PHE A 99 -9.66 -2.32 8.63
C PHE A 99 -11.00 -1.79 8.12
N VAL A 100 -10.99 -0.86 7.17
CA VAL A 100 -12.22 -0.30 6.60
C VAL A 100 -12.98 -1.37 5.80
N VAL A 101 -12.27 -2.04 4.88
CA VAL A 101 -12.87 -2.99 3.92
C VAL A 101 -13.10 -4.37 4.54
N ARG A 102 -12.10 -4.91 5.25
CA ARG A 102 -12.09 -6.30 5.74
C ARG A 102 -12.32 -6.43 7.24
N GLY A 103 -12.13 -5.34 8.00
CA GLY A 103 -12.31 -5.33 9.46
C GLY A 103 -11.12 -5.88 10.24
N VAL A 104 -10.05 -6.23 9.55
CA VAL A 104 -8.85 -6.86 10.13
C VAL A 104 -7.60 -6.27 9.49
N GLY A 105 -6.51 -6.24 10.25
CA GLY A 105 -5.18 -5.86 9.78
C GLY A 105 -4.11 -6.84 10.26
N VAL A 106 -2.89 -6.71 9.73
CA VAL A 106 -1.75 -7.55 10.15
C VAL A 106 -1.28 -7.15 11.56
N PHE A 107 -1.10 -5.85 11.78
CA PHE A 107 -0.76 -5.23 13.07
C PHE A 107 -1.91 -4.35 13.53
N PRO A 108 -2.01 -3.97 14.82
CA PRO A 108 -3.03 -3.02 15.27
C PRO A 108 -2.93 -1.66 14.55
N PRO A 109 -4.00 -0.84 14.56
CA PRO A 109 -4.04 0.41 13.79
C PRO A 109 -2.90 1.39 14.09
N GLY A 110 -2.58 1.64 15.36
CA GLY A 110 -1.50 2.54 15.75
C GLY A 110 -0.13 2.10 15.21
N PRO A 111 0.32 0.87 15.52
CA PRO A 111 1.54 0.30 14.95
C PRO A 111 1.55 0.25 13.41
N SER A 112 0.41 0.01 12.77
CA SER A 112 0.29 0.03 11.31
C SER A 112 0.58 1.42 10.73
N VAL A 113 0.01 2.47 11.33
CA VAL A 113 0.29 3.87 10.93
C VAL A 113 1.76 4.22 11.16
N ARG A 114 2.34 3.76 12.27
CA ARG A 114 3.78 3.91 12.54
C ARG A 114 4.62 3.26 11.43
N LEU A 115 4.36 2.00 11.09
CA LEU A 115 5.13 1.29 10.07
C LEU A 115 5.01 1.97 8.70
N ALA A 116 3.81 2.44 8.35
CA ALA A 116 3.61 3.19 7.12
C ALA A 116 4.42 4.51 7.09
N ALA A 117 4.48 5.23 8.22
CA ALA A 117 5.31 6.42 8.36
C ALA A 117 6.81 6.10 8.30
N ASP A 118 7.26 4.99 8.90
CA ASP A 118 8.65 4.54 8.81
C ASP A 118 9.04 4.26 7.35
N VAL A 119 8.15 3.69 6.53
CA VAL A 119 8.35 3.54 5.08
C VAL A 119 8.51 4.88 4.38
N LEU A 120 7.73 5.90 4.75
CA LEU A 120 7.85 7.26 4.19
C LEU A 120 9.22 7.87 4.53
N CYS A 121 9.63 7.82 5.79
CA CYS A 121 10.90 8.35 6.27
C CYS A 121 12.10 7.63 5.65
N TYR A 122 12.04 6.30 5.58
CA TYR A 122 13.08 5.48 4.97
C TYR A 122 13.24 5.80 3.48
N CYS A 123 12.14 5.84 2.72
CA CYS A 123 12.18 6.17 1.30
C CYS A 123 12.71 7.58 1.06
N ALA A 124 12.41 8.54 1.93
CA ALA A 124 12.93 9.90 1.80
C ALA A 124 14.47 9.94 1.90
N ALA A 125 15.06 9.09 2.75
CA ALA A 125 16.50 8.97 2.92
C ALA A 125 17.18 8.11 1.84
N GLU A 126 16.66 6.91 1.61
CA GLU A 126 17.36 5.85 0.83
C GLU A 126 16.82 5.69 -0.60
N LEU A 127 15.54 6.00 -0.82
CA LEU A 127 14.83 5.78 -2.08
C LEU A 127 14.12 7.06 -2.59
N PRO A 128 14.86 8.16 -2.86
CA PRO A 128 14.30 9.48 -3.15
C PRO A 128 13.50 9.58 -4.46
N ARG A 129 13.36 8.52 -5.25
CA ARG A 129 12.51 8.48 -6.46
C ARG A 129 11.31 7.53 -6.29
N TRP A 130 11.15 6.93 -5.12
CA TRP A 130 10.07 6.02 -4.80
C TRP A 130 8.81 6.75 -4.35
N VAL A 131 7.66 6.20 -4.72
CA VAL A 131 6.34 6.57 -4.21
C VAL A 131 6.06 5.70 -2.98
N SER A 132 6.18 6.29 -1.80
CA SER A 132 6.19 5.56 -0.53
C SER A 132 4.81 5.10 -0.06
N ALA A 133 3.73 5.65 -0.62
CA ALA A 133 2.36 5.19 -0.38
C ALA A 133 1.46 5.45 -1.60
N GLY A 134 0.87 4.37 -2.10
CA GLY A 134 -0.13 4.34 -3.16
C GLY A 134 -1.50 4.01 -2.58
N LEU A 135 -2.23 5.06 -2.22
CA LEU A 135 -3.53 4.97 -1.55
C LEU A 135 -4.63 4.76 -2.58
N SER A 136 -5.45 3.73 -2.39
CA SER A 136 -6.44 3.30 -3.37
C SER A 136 -7.85 3.26 -2.78
N GLY A 137 -8.72 4.10 -3.33
CA GLY A 137 -10.16 4.08 -3.03
C GLY A 137 -10.93 3.01 -3.81
N CYS A 138 -10.29 2.34 -4.77
CA CYS A 138 -10.94 1.39 -5.68
C CYS A 138 -11.64 0.23 -4.94
N GLU A 139 -11.01 -0.29 -3.89
CA GLU A 139 -11.59 -1.36 -3.06
C GLU A 139 -12.81 -0.87 -2.27
N LEU A 140 -12.78 0.36 -1.75
CA LEU A 140 -13.91 0.98 -1.05
C LEU A 140 -15.11 1.12 -1.98
N ALA A 141 -14.90 1.56 -3.22
CA ALA A 141 -15.95 1.59 -4.24
C ALA A 141 -16.49 0.19 -4.53
N GLY A 142 -15.62 -0.82 -4.60
CA GLY A 142 -15.98 -2.23 -4.83
C GLY A 142 -16.89 -2.84 -3.76
N VAL A 143 -16.84 -2.33 -2.52
CA VAL A 143 -17.77 -2.73 -1.44
C VAL A 143 -18.97 -1.79 -1.30
N GLY A 144 -19.15 -0.82 -2.21
CA GLY A 144 -20.33 0.04 -2.29
C GLY A 144 -20.18 1.43 -1.67
N ALA A 145 -18.95 1.91 -1.42
CA ALA A 145 -18.73 3.29 -1.02
C ALA A 145 -19.17 4.27 -2.13
N SER A 146 -19.87 5.33 -1.74
CA SER A 146 -20.10 6.48 -2.61
C SER A 146 -18.78 7.19 -2.95
N ALA A 147 -18.76 7.97 -4.05
CA ALA A 147 -17.58 8.75 -4.45
C ALA A 147 -17.04 9.66 -3.32
N ALA A 148 -17.93 10.25 -2.52
CA ALA A 148 -17.55 11.09 -1.40
C ALA A 148 -16.93 10.29 -0.24
N GLN A 149 -17.47 9.11 0.08
CA GLN A 149 -16.91 8.20 1.08
C GLN A 149 -15.55 7.66 0.66
N GLU A 150 -15.43 7.24 -0.60
CA GLU A 150 -14.17 6.78 -1.18
C GLU A 150 -13.06 7.82 -1.03
N ILE A 151 -13.34 9.08 -1.42
CA ILE A 151 -12.39 10.18 -1.24
C ILE A 151 -12.10 10.41 0.24
N ALA A 152 -13.13 10.46 1.08
CA ALA A 152 -12.98 10.83 2.49
C ALA A 152 -12.09 9.85 3.25
N PHE A 153 -12.33 8.55 3.13
CA PHE A 153 -11.52 7.54 3.81
C PHE A 153 -10.09 7.51 3.28
N THR A 154 -9.91 7.48 1.95
CA THR A 154 -8.56 7.41 1.35
C THR A 154 -7.73 8.65 1.68
N VAL A 155 -8.35 9.84 1.70
CA VAL A 155 -7.66 11.09 2.09
C VAL A 155 -7.36 11.10 3.59
N ALA A 156 -8.27 10.63 4.43
CA ALA A 156 -8.03 10.54 5.87
C ALA A 156 -6.88 9.57 6.21
N ASP A 157 -6.77 8.44 5.50
CA ASP A 157 -5.62 7.52 5.60
C ASP A 157 -4.33 8.26 5.26
N GLY A 158 -4.30 8.96 4.12
CA GLY A 158 -3.13 9.75 3.70
C GLY A 158 -2.72 10.82 4.71
N LEU A 159 -3.68 11.53 5.32
CA LEU A 159 -3.38 12.50 6.38
C LEU A 159 -2.79 11.83 7.62
N ALA A 160 -3.33 10.68 8.04
CA ALA A 160 -2.80 9.94 9.19
C ALA A 160 -1.33 9.54 8.96
N TYR A 161 -0.98 9.06 7.77
CA TYR A 161 0.39 8.68 7.44
C TYR A 161 1.33 9.89 7.35
N VAL A 162 0.88 11.00 6.76
CA VAL A 162 1.68 12.24 6.70
C VAL A 162 1.91 12.80 8.10
N ARG A 163 0.88 12.86 8.96
CA ARG A 163 1.02 13.28 10.37
C ARG A 163 2.06 12.46 11.10
N ALA A 164 1.99 11.13 10.99
CA ALA A 164 2.92 10.23 11.64
C ALA A 164 4.36 10.40 11.12
N ALA A 165 4.53 10.58 9.82
CA ALA A 165 5.86 10.83 9.24
C ALA A 165 6.45 12.18 9.68
N VAL A 166 5.62 13.23 9.73
CA VAL A 166 6.04 14.56 10.21
C VAL A 166 6.38 14.52 11.71
N ALA A 167 5.61 13.80 12.52
CA ALA A 167 5.94 13.56 13.92
C ALA A 167 7.26 12.80 14.10
N GLY A 168 7.63 11.96 13.12
CA GLY A 168 8.94 11.30 13.02
C GLY A 168 10.06 12.18 12.47
N GLY A 169 9.80 13.47 12.20
CA GLY A 169 10.80 14.45 11.76
C GLY A 169 10.91 14.65 10.24
N LEU A 170 10.04 14.02 9.43
CA LEU A 170 10.03 14.24 7.99
C LEU A 170 9.42 15.60 7.63
N ASP A 171 10.00 16.32 6.67
CA ASP A 171 9.39 17.53 6.13
C ASP A 171 8.01 17.23 5.51
N ALA A 172 7.02 18.05 5.83
CA ALA A 172 5.65 17.84 5.38
C ALA A 172 5.51 17.92 3.84
N GLY A 173 6.25 18.80 3.18
CA GLY A 173 6.27 18.91 1.72
C GLY A 173 6.85 17.64 1.07
N VAL A 174 7.93 17.11 1.64
CA VAL A 174 8.50 15.82 1.25
C VAL A 174 7.47 14.72 1.45
N ALA A 175 6.89 14.57 2.65
CA ALA A 175 5.90 13.53 2.96
C ALA A 175 4.75 13.54 1.96
N VAL A 176 4.12 14.70 1.72
CA VAL A 176 2.99 14.84 0.80
C VAL A 176 3.35 14.50 -0.65
N SER A 177 4.57 14.83 -1.10
CA SER A 177 5.04 14.52 -2.47
C SER A 177 5.28 13.03 -2.73
N ARG A 178 5.37 12.22 -1.66
CA ARG A 178 5.59 10.78 -1.71
C ARG A 178 4.31 9.96 -1.83
N LEU A 179 3.15 10.60 -1.71
CA LEU A 179 1.86 9.93 -1.84
C LEU A 179 1.38 9.92 -3.30
N SER A 180 0.65 8.86 -3.63
CA SER A 180 -0.21 8.81 -4.80
C SER A 180 -1.59 8.31 -4.40
N PHE A 181 -2.61 8.82 -5.08
CA PHE A 181 -4.01 8.48 -4.87
C PHE A 181 -4.60 7.92 -6.15
N VAL A 182 -5.31 6.81 -6.04
CA VAL A 182 -6.04 6.19 -7.15
C VAL A 182 -7.48 5.97 -6.72
N PHE A 183 -8.42 6.35 -7.57
CA PHE A 183 -9.85 6.23 -7.31
C PHE A 183 -10.55 5.47 -8.43
N ALA A 184 -11.66 4.78 -8.16
CA ALA A 184 -12.43 4.08 -9.19
C ALA A 184 -12.84 5.01 -10.34
N ALA A 185 -12.75 4.59 -11.59
CA ALA A 185 -13.39 5.31 -12.66
C ALA A 185 -14.92 5.22 -12.46
N GLY A 186 -15.62 6.34 -12.64
CA GLY A 186 -17.08 6.29 -12.75
C GLY A 186 -17.50 5.58 -14.04
N VAL A 187 -18.80 5.47 -14.27
CA VAL A 187 -19.31 4.90 -15.53
C VAL A 187 -19.03 5.82 -16.72
N THR A 188 -18.78 7.11 -16.45
CA THR A 188 -18.39 8.09 -17.46
C THR A 188 -17.03 8.72 -17.18
N VAL A 189 -16.40 9.21 -18.25
CA VAL A 189 -15.17 10.01 -18.17
C VAL A 189 -15.38 11.29 -17.34
N VAL A 190 -16.58 11.88 -17.40
CA VAL A 190 -16.96 13.08 -16.64
C VAL A 190 -16.93 12.79 -15.14
N GLU A 191 -17.55 11.69 -14.71
CA GLU A 191 -17.55 11.27 -13.30
C GLU A 191 -16.14 10.95 -12.79
N GLY A 192 -15.37 10.18 -13.57
CA GLY A 192 -13.98 9.85 -13.21
C GLY A 192 -13.12 11.09 -13.02
N ALA A 193 -13.24 12.06 -13.93
CA ALA A 193 -12.49 13.30 -13.82
C ALA A 193 -13.00 14.24 -12.71
N ALA A 194 -14.31 14.33 -12.52
CA ALA A 194 -14.90 15.10 -11.42
C ALA A 194 -14.44 14.56 -10.07
N LYS A 195 -14.36 13.22 -9.93
CA LYS A 195 -13.86 12.59 -8.71
C LYS A 195 -12.39 12.88 -8.44
N VAL A 196 -11.52 12.77 -9.45
CA VAL A 196 -10.10 13.13 -9.31
C VAL A 196 -9.94 14.61 -8.95
N LEU A 197 -10.70 15.50 -9.59
CA LEU A 197 -10.67 16.93 -9.28
C LEU A 197 -11.16 17.21 -7.84
N ALA A 198 -12.24 16.55 -7.42
CA ALA A 198 -12.76 16.65 -6.06
C ALA A 198 -11.72 16.19 -5.03
N ALA A 199 -11.10 15.02 -5.25
CA ALA A 199 -10.06 14.49 -4.38
C ALA A 199 -8.86 15.45 -4.25
N ARG A 200 -8.41 16.03 -5.37
CA ARG A 200 -7.33 17.03 -5.38
C ARG A 200 -7.67 18.27 -4.56
N ARG A 201 -8.91 18.77 -4.67
CA ARG A 201 -9.39 19.93 -3.90
C ARG A 201 -9.45 19.63 -2.40
N VAL A 202 -10.02 18.48 -2.04
CA VAL A 202 -10.14 18.04 -0.64
C VAL A 202 -8.75 17.88 -0.03
N TRP A 203 -7.85 17.15 -0.69
CA TRP A 203 -6.46 16.97 -0.26
C TRP A 203 -5.73 18.30 -0.08
N ALA A 204 -5.73 19.16 -1.12
CA ALA A 204 -5.02 20.42 -1.09
C ALA A 204 -5.52 21.35 0.05
N ARG A 205 -6.84 21.38 0.28
CA ARG A 205 -7.43 22.18 1.36
C ARG A 205 -7.04 21.65 2.73
N LEU A 206 -7.07 20.34 2.94
CA LEU A 206 -6.74 19.73 4.23
C LEU A 206 -5.25 19.88 4.56
N VAL A 207 -4.37 19.58 3.59
CA VAL A 207 -2.92 19.75 3.76
C VAL A 207 -2.56 21.20 4.04
N ALA A 208 -3.15 22.16 3.31
CA ALA A 208 -2.90 23.59 3.55
C ALA A 208 -3.41 24.05 4.92
N ARG A 209 -4.56 23.53 5.38
CA ARG A 209 -5.11 23.83 6.71
C ARG A 209 -4.21 23.33 7.83
N GLU A 210 -3.60 22.15 7.66
CA GLU A 210 -2.92 21.45 8.73
C GLU A 210 -1.41 21.75 8.79
N PHE A 211 -0.72 21.73 7.66
CA PHE A 211 0.74 21.85 7.62
C PHE A 211 1.23 23.24 7.20
N GLY A 212 0.31 24.12 6.77
CA GLY A 212 0.61 25.50 6.36
C GLY A 212 1.38 25.61 5.04
N GLY A 213 0.99 26.54 4.16
CA GLY A 213 1.72 26.83 2.91
C GLY A 213 0.82 27.28 1.76
N ARG A 214 1.41 27.84 0.69
CA ARG A 214 0.66 28.14 -0.55
C ARG A 214 0.30 26.82 -1.23
N VAL A 215 -0.97 26.70 -1.64
CA VAL A 215 -1.55 25.53 -2.33
C VAL A 215 -0.62 24.95 -3.42
N GLY A 216 0.15 25.77 -4.13
CA GLY A 216 1.07 25.32 -5.18
C GLY A 216 2.28 24.49 -4.72
N VAL A 217 2.76 24.65 -3.47
CA VAL A 217 3.96 23.95 -2.95
C VAL A 217 3.59 22.59 -2.33
N LEU A 218 2.35 22.44 -1.87
CA LEU A 218 1.86 21.26 -1.13
C LEU A 218 0.96 20.32 -1.94
N CYS A 219 0.74 20.60 -3.23
CA CYS A 219 -0.05 19.72 -4.13
C CYS A 219 0.79 18.58 -4.74
N GLY A 220 1.88 18.15 -4.10
CA GLY A 220 2.84 17.20 -4.66
C GLY A 220 2.31 15.77 -4.84
N ALA A 221 1.17 15.42 -4.22
CA ALA A 221 0.57 14.10 -4.36
C ALA A 221 0.07 13.87 -5.80
N ARG A 222 0.30 12.65 -6.30
CA ARG A 222 -0.14 12.23 -7.64
C ARG A 222 -1.57 11.69 -7.56
N PHE A 223 -2.40 11.94 -8.57
CA PHE A 223 -3.78 11.46 -8.62
C PHE A 223 -4.06 10.73 -9.93
N GLY A 224 -4.80 9.63 -9.87
CA GLY A 224 -5.21 8.84 -11.02
C GLY A 224 -6.57 8.17 -10.82
N THR A 225 -7.03 7.49 -11.86
CA THR A 225 -8.19 6.60 -11.79
C THR A 225 -7.79 5.16 -12.06
N CYS A 226 -8.53 4.21 -11.50
CA CYS A 226 -8.45 2.80 -11.82
C CYS A 226 -9.74 2.36 -12.51
N SER A 227 -9.66 1.55 -13.55
CA SER A 227 -10.81 0.86 -14.12
C SER A 227 -10.67 -0.63 -13.89
N LEU A 228 -11.78 -1.30 -13.58
CA LEU A 228 -11.80 -2.75 -13.54
C LEU A 228 -11.69 -3.27 -14.97
N GLY A 229 -10.63 -4.01 -15.28
CA GLY A 229 -10.46 -4.72 -16.54
C GLY A 229 -11.42 -5.89 -16.66
N ALA A 230 -11.64 -6.37 -17.89
CA ALA A 230 -12.49 -7.53 -18.16
C ALA A 230 -11.94 -8.84 -17.54
N ASP A 231 -10.66 -8.86 -17.21
CA ASP A 231 -9.92 -9.92 -16.52
C ASP A 231 -9.97 -9.82 -14.98
N GLY A 232 -10.64 -8.80 -14.44
CA GLY A 232 -10.70 -8.54 -12.99
C GLY A 232 -9.47 -7.81 -12.44
N GLY A 233 -8.49 -7.46 -13.28
CA GLY A 233 -7.32 -6.66 -12.90
C GLY A 233 -7.61 -5.16 -12.92
N TRP A 234 -6.93 -4.37 -12.08
CA TRP A 234 -7.08 -2.91 -12.07
C TRP A 234 -6.12 -2.26 -13.06
N SER A 235 -6.66 -1.54 -14.05
CA SER A 235 -5.86 -0.69 -14.93
C SER A 235 -5.82 0.73 -14.38
N VAL A 236 -4.63 1.23 -14.02
CA VAL A 236 -4.46 2.61 -13.55
C VAL A 236 -4.23 3.52 -14.75
N SER A 237 -5.14 4.46 -14.97
CA SER A 237 -5.03 5.51 -15.98
C SER A 237 -4.81 6.86 -15.31
N ARG A 238 -3.78 7.59 -15.74
CA ARG A 238 -3.63 9.00 -15.38
C ARG A 238 -4.62 9.79 -16.22
N THR A 239 -5.75 10.16 -15.63
CA THR A 239 -6.78 10.93 -16.33
C THR A 239 -6.26 12.34 -16.60
N VAL A 240 -5.75 12.56 -17.82
CA VAL A 240 -5.46 13.89 -18.35
C VAL A 240 -6.68 14.30 -19.18
N LEU A 241 -7.64 14.96 -18.55
CA LEU A 241 -8.70 15.61 -19.33
C LEU A 241 -8.15 16.84 -20.04
N ARG A 242 -7.98 16.75 -21.35
CA ARG A 242 -8.11 17.91 -22.24
C ARG A 242 -9.54 17.93 -22.78
N ALA A 243 -10.47 18.48 -22.00
CA ALA A 243 -11.83 18.69 -22.48
C ALA A 243 -11.80 19.71 -23.63
N ARG A 244 -12.32 19.33 -24.80
CA ARG A 244 -12.35 20.19 -26.01
C ARG A 244 -13.55 21.15 -26.06
N SER A 245 -14.47 21.10 -25.08
CA SER A 245 -15.66 21.97 -25.03
C SER A 245 -15.94 22.49 -23.61
N SER A 246 -16.45 23.73 -23.52
CA SER A 246 -16.76 24.43 -22.26
C SER A 246 -17.88 23.77 -21.45
N VAL A 247 -18.87 23.16 -22.11
CA VAL A 247 -20.01 22.49 -21.45
C VAL A 247 -19.56 21.26 -20.64
N GLY A 248 -18.61 20.48 -21.18
CA GLY A 248 -18.02 19.34 -20.47
C GLY A 248 -17.22 19.76 -19.25
N LEU A 249 -16.51 20.90 -19.31
CA LEU A 249 -15.78 21.48 -18.19
C LEU A 249 -16.73 21.95 -17.08
N CYS A 250 -17.81 22.66 -17.42
CA CYS A 250 -18.78 23.11 -16.43
C CYS A 250 -19.47 21.95 -15.69
N ALA A 251 -19.78 20.85 -16.39
CA ALA A 251 -20.37 19.67 -15.78
C ALA A 251 -19.38 18.96 -14.82
N VAL A 252 -18.12 18.80 -15.23
CA VAL A 252 -17.04 18.26 -14.38
C VAL A 252 -16.85 19.14 -13.14
N GLU A 253 -16.80 20.46 -13.31
CA GLU A 253 -16.58 21.41 -12.23
C GLU A 253 -17.70 21.40 -11.17
N ARG A 254 -18.96 21.37 -11.63
CA ARG A 254 -20.13 21.30 -10.74
C ARG A 254 -20.14 20.00 -9.93
N LEU A 255 -20.02 18.86 -10.61
CA LEU A 255 -20.00 17.55 -9.97
C LEU A 255 -18.81 17.42 -9.01
N ALA A 256 -17.63 17.92 -9.40
CA ALA A 256 -16.46 17.92 -8.53
C ALA A 256 -16.69 18.79 -7.28
N GLY A 257 -17.39 19.92 -7.41
CA GLY A 257 -17.75 20.78 -6.28
C GLY A 257 -18.68 20.09 -5.28
N GLU A 258 -19.73 19.44 -5.78
CA GLU A 258 -20.69 18.68 -4.96
C GLU A 258 -20.00 17.52 -4.22
N VAL A 259 -19.23 16.70 -4.96
CA VAL A 259 -18.49 15.57 -4.38
C VAL A 259 -17.43 16.04 -3.39
N ALA A 260 -16.69 17.12 -3.68
CA ALA A 260 -15.69 17.67 -2.77
C ALA A 260 -16.32 18.22 -1.47
N GLY A 261 -17.46 18.90 -1.57
CA GLY A 261 -18.20 19.40 -0.41
C GLY A 261 -18.64 18.27 0.51
N ALA A 262 -19.26 17.22 -0.05
CA ALA A 262 -19.66 16.04 0.70
C ALA A 262 -18.44 15.30 1.31
N ALA A 263 -17.39 15.09 0.53
CA ALA A 263 -16.18 14.41 0.99
C ALA A 263 -15.50 15.17 2.14
N PHE A 264 -15.41 16.49 2.08
CA PHE A 264 -14.80 17.30 3.14
C PHE A 264 -15.54 17.13 4.49
N GLY A 265 -16.88 17.19 4.47
CA GLY A 265 -17.69 16.95 5.68
C GLY A 265 -17.53 15.54 6.23
N LEU A 266 -17.37 14.54 5.36
CA LEU A 266 -17.11 13.16 5.76
C LEU A 266 -15.71 12.99 6.38
N VAL A 267 -14.68 13.66 5.85
CA VAL A 267 -13.33 13.65 6.47
C VAL A 267 -13.40 14.21 7.89
N GLU A 268 -14.07 15.35 8.10
CA GLU A 268 -14.24 15.90 9.46
C GLU A 268 -15.04 14.97 10.38
N GLY A 269 -15.97 14.20 9.83
CA GLY A 269 -16.66 13.12 10.55
C GLY A 269 -15.72 11.99 10.98
N VAL A 270 -14.83 11.56 10.08
CA VAL A 270 -13.81 10.54 10.35
C VAL A 270 -12.86 11.01 11.44
N GLU A 271 -12.39 12.25 11.39
CA GLU A 271 -11.51 12.83 12.42
C GLU A 271 -12.20 12.86 13.79
N ARG A 272 -13.46 13.32 13.87
CA ARG A 272 -14.24 13.32 15.11
C ARG A 272 -14.47 11.92 15.69
N ALA A 273 -14.49 10.89 14.85
CA ALA A 273 -14.62 9.51 15.29
C ALA A 273 -13.30 8.92 15.84
N GLY A 274 -12.21 9.68 15.88
CA GLY A 274 -10.89 9.19 16.29
C GLY A 274 -10.08 8.61 15.11
N GLY A 275 -10.30 9.14 13.91
CA GLY A 275 -9.62 8.71 12.68
C GLY A 275 -10.32 7.53 11.99
N VAL A 276 -9.69 7.00 10.94
CA VAL A 276 -10.28 6.00 10.05
C VAL A 276 -10.70 4.72 10.76
N TRP A 277 -9.88 4.25 11.72
CA TRP A 277 -10.25 3.09 12.53
C TRP A 277 -11.46 3.33 13.42
N GLY A 278 -11.51 4.48 14.10
CA GLY A 278 -12.66 4.84 14.94
C GLY A 278 -13.94 4.99 14.13
N ALA A 279 -13.85 5.58 12.93
CA ALA A 279 -14.95 5.64 11.98
C ALA A 279 -15.39 4.24 11.49
N ALA A 280 -14.44 3.35 11.19
CA ALA A 280 -14.74 1.98 10.78
C ALA A 280 -15.47 1.19 11.87
N ARG A 281 -15.12 1.37 13.15
CA ARG A 281 -15.82 0.75 14.30
C ARG A 281 -17.19 1.38 14.58
N GLY A 282 -17.31 2.69 14.41
CA GLY A 282 -18.51 3.47 14.74
C GLY A 282 -19.67 3.32 13.74
N GLY A 283 -19.69 2.30 12.89
CA GLY A 283 -20.76 2.08 11.92
C GLY A 283 -20.74 3.06 10.73
N PHE A 284 -19.65 3.82 10.55
CA PHE A 284 -19.45 4.66 9.35
C PHE A 284 -19.21 3.81 8.09
N ARG A 285 -19.12 2.47 8.28
CA ARG A 285 -19.62 1.47 7.35
C ARG A 285 -21.12 1.66 7.11
N GLY A 286 -21.53 2.77 6.50
CA GLY A 286 -22.95 3.09 6.29
C GLY A 286 -23.71 1.97 5.58
N ALA A 287 -25.05 2.04 5.60
CA ALA A 287 -25.98 1.03 5.07
C ALA A 287 -25.73 0.54 3.60
N GLY A 288 -24.82 1.18 2.84
CA GLY A 288 -24.35 0.75 1.53
C GLY A 288 -23.15 -0.20 1.52
N LEU A 289 -22.28 -0.18 2.55
CA LEU A 289 -21.08 -1.02 2.63
C LEU A 289 -21.38 -2.46 3.08
N ALA A 290 -22.52 -2.67 3.76
CA ALA A 290 -22.92 -3.96 4.32
C ALA A 290 -23.58 -4.92 3.30
N ARG A 291 -23.88 -4.47 2.07
CA ARG A 291 -24.61 -5.28 1.07
C ARG A 291 -23.80 -5.63 -0.19
N GLY A 292 -22.61 -5.08 -0.33
CA GLY A 292 -21.71 -5.38 -1.44
C GLY A 292 -20.70 -6.44 -1.03
N GLY A 293 -21.03 -7.72 -1.21
CA GLY A 293 -19.98 -8.74 -1.25
C GLY A 293 -18.96 -8.34 -2.32
N CYS A 294 -17.69 -8.22 -1.95
CA CYS A 294 -16.59 -7.97 -2.89
C CYS A 294 -16.70 -8.98 -4.05
N ARG A 295 -17.14 -8.52 -5.22
CA ARG A 295 -17.06 -9.30 -6.47
C ARG A 295 -15.61 -9.39 -6.99
N CYS A 296 -14.67 -8.78 -6.27
CA CYS A 296 -13.25 -8.67 -6.57
C CYS A 296 -12.40 -9.92 -6.27
N GLY A 297 -13.01 -11.05 -5.91
CA GLY A 297 -12.28 -12.27 -5.52
C GLY A 297 -12.08 -13.35 -6.61
N ARG A 298 -12.63 -13.19 -7.82
CA ARG A 298 -12.38 -14.17 -8.90
C ARG A 298 -11.21 -13.71 -9.75
N GLY A 299 -10.01 -13.77 -9.18
CA GLY A 299 -8.80 -13.76 -9.99
C GLY A 299 -8.86 -14.94 -10.95
N VAL A 300 -8.74 -14.66 -12.25
CA VAL A 300 -8.51 -15.70 -13.25
C VAL A 300 -7.16 -16.31 -12.91
N GLY A 301 -7.18 -17.59 -12.51
CA GLY A 301 -6.00 -18.35 -12.12
C GLY A 301 -5.02 -18.48 -13.29
N GLY A 302 -4.07 -17.55 -13.35
CA GLY A 302 -2.85 -17.64 -14.14
C GLY A 302 -1.66 -17.66 -13.19
N GLY A 303 -1.58 -18.67 -12.32
CA GLY A 303 -0.44 -18.86 -11.44
C GLY A 303 0.83 -19.03 -12.27
N VAL A 304 1.81 -18.15 -12.07
CA VAL A 304 3.16 -18.40 -12.57
C VAL A 304 3.74 -19.52 -11.70
N GLY A 305 4.05 -20.64 -12.35
CA GLY A 305 4.25 -21.94 -11.73
C GLY A 305 5.34 -21.98 -10.66
N GLY A 306 4.88 -22.18 -9.44
CA GLY A 306 5.61 -22.76 -8.30
C GLY A 306 4.53 -23.16 -7.30
N GLY A 307 4.06 -24.41 -7.36
CA GLY A 307 3.03 -24.88 -6.43
C GLY A 307 3.50 -24.75 -4.98
N VAL A 308 2.57 -24.77 -4.02
CA VAL A 308 2.82 -24.70 -2.56
C VAL A 308 4.04 -25.53 -2.14
N VAL A 309 4.16 -26.74 -2.68
CA VAL A 309 5.27 -27.67 -2.41
C VAL A 309 6.64 -27.09 -2.79
N GLY A 310 6.74 -26.44 -3.95
CA GLY A 310 7.98 -25.83 -4.41
C GLY A 310 8.36 -24.61 -3.56
N GLN A 311 7.37 -23.82 -3.14
CA GLN A 311 7.60 -22.66 -2.29
C GLN A 311 8.10 -23.06 -0.90
N VAL A 312 7.49 -24.08 -0.29
CA VAL A 312 7.95 -24.66 1.00
C VAL A 312 9.36 -25.24 0.89
N GLU A 313 9.70 -25.90 -0.22
CA GLU A 313 11.05 -26.42 -0.45
C GLU A 313 12.10 -25.30 -0.59
N CYS A 314 11.78 -24.22 -1.32
CA CYS A 314 12.63 -23.03 -1.40
C CYS A 314 12.89 -22.45 -0.02
N LEU A 315 11.84 -22.28 0.78
CA LEU A 315 11.94 -21.76 2.14
C LEU A 315 12.79 -22.66 3.06
N ALA A 316 12.62 -23.98 2.96
CA ALA A 316 13.44 -24.94 3.70
C ALA A 316 14.92 -24.81 3.34
N LYS A 317 15.25 -24.61 2.05
CA LYS A 317 16.62 -24.36 1.60
C LYS A 317 17.17 -23.07 2.19
N VAL A 318 16.43 -21.95 2.10
CA VAL A 318 16.85 -20.66 2.70
C VAL A 318 17.20 -20.83 4.18
N ARG A 319 16.32 -21.49 4.94
CA ARG A 319 16.51 -21.70 6.38
C ARG A 319 17.65 -22.66 6.71
N ALA A 320 17.94 -23.63 5.84
CA ALA A 320 19.04 -24.58 6.02
C ALA A 320 20.42 -23.96 5.74
N TRP A 321 20.53 -23.08 4.75
CA TRP A 321 21.81 -22.53 4.29
C TRP A 321 22.21 -21.20 4.95
N ARG A 322 21.27 -20.51 5.62
CA ARG A 322 21.55 -19.23 6.29
C ARG A 322 22.33 -19.39 7.59
N CYS A 323 23.01 -18.31 8.00
CA CYS A 323 23.61 -18.22 9.33
C CYS A 323 22.53 -17.91 10.38
N ALA A 324 22.07 -18.93 11.10
CA ALA A 324 20.99 -18.81 12.07
C ALA A 324 21.27 -17.78 13.19
N GLU A 325 22.50 -17.72 13.69
CA GLU A 325 22.89 -16.75 14.72
C GLU A 325 22.78 -15.31 14.23
N ARG A 326 23.25 -15.04 13.00
CA ARG A 326 23.17 -13.72 12.38
C ARG A 326 21.73 -13.28 12.17
N VAL A 327 20.87 -14.17 11.67
CA VAL A 327 19.44 -13.91 11.48
C VAL A 327 18.77 -13.62 12.82
N THR A 328 19.03 -14.43 13.84
CA THR A 328 18.46 -14.25 15.18
C THR A 328 18.89 -12.92 15.79
N GLY A 329 20.17 -12.54 15.65
CA GLY A 329 20.69 -11.26 16.11
C GLY A 329 20.03 -10.07 15.40
N ALA A 330 19.88 -10.14 14.07
CA ALA A 330 19.26 -9.09 13.29
C ALA A 330 17.75 -8.95 13.59
N LEU A 331 17.02 -10.07 13.71
CA LEU A 331 15.61 -10.07 14.11
C LEU A 331 15.41 -9.51 15.52
N ARG A 332 16.32 -9.78 16.45
CA ARG A 332 16.30 -9.15 17.79
C ARG A 332 16.44 -7.63 17.68
N ALA A 333 17.32 -7.12 16.82
CA ALA A 333 17.48 -5.69 16.61
C ALA A 333 16.19 -5.05 16.06
N VAL A 334 15.47 -5.72 15.17
CA VAL A 334 14.13 -5.29 14.73
C VAL A 334 13.18 -5.17 15.92
N GLY A 335 13.14 -6.18 16.79
CA GLY A 335 12.31 -6.18 17.99
C GLY A 335 12.62 -5.01 18.94
N VAL A 336 13.90 -4.76 19.23
CA VAL A 336 14.33 -3.65 20.10
C VAL A 336 13.90 -2.29 19.53
N VAL A 337 14.06 -2.07 18.22
CA VAL A 337 13.64 -0.81 17.60
C VAL A 337 12.11 -0.70 17.54
N ALA A 338 11.41 -1.81 17.36
CA ALA A 338 9.94 -1.87 17.37
C ALA A 338 9.36 -1.55 18.77
N GLU A 339 10.02 -1.97 19.85
CA GLU A 339 9.67 -1.60 21.23
C GLU A 339 9.93 -0.11 21.50
N GLY A 340 11.04 0.41 20.96
CA GLY A 340 11.37 1.82 20.99
C GLY A 340 10.59 2.65 19.96
N GLY A 341 11.11 3.83 19.62
CA GLY A 341 10.51 4.76 18.65
C GLY A 341 11.32 4.94 17.35
N GLY A 342 12.37 4.14 17.14
CA GLY A 342 13.19 4.25 15.93
C GLY A 342 12.49 3.68 14.70
N ASN A 343 13.03 4.02 13.52
CA ASN A 343 12.53 3.52 12.25
C ASN A 343 12.95 2.05 12.06
N VAL A 344 11.98 1.15 11.99
CA VAL A 344 12.24 -0.30 11.95
C VAL A 344 12.78 -0.79 10.61
N LEU A 345 12.73 -0.01 9.53
CA LEU A 345 13.16 -0.48 8.20
C LEU A 345 14.68 -0.70 8.12
N PHE A 346 15.48 0.06 8.87
CA PHE A 346 16.94 -0.11 8.87
C PHE A 346 17.37 -1.48 9.41
N PRO A 347 17.05 -1.87 10.66
CA PRO A 347 17.37 -3.21 11.16
C PRO A 347 16.60 -4.31 10.40
N MET A 348 15.42 -4.00 9.84
CA MET A 348 14.66 -4.95 9.02
C MET A 348 15.40 -5.28 7.72
N LYS A 349 16.03 -4.29 7.07
CA LYS A 349 16.85 -4.51 5.88
C LYS A 349 18.01 -5.44 6.19
N ASP A 350 18.68 -5.23 7.33
CA ASP A 350 19.78 -6.08 7.78
C ASP A 350 19.32 -7.51 8.06
N ALA A 351 18.13 -7.69 8.67
CA ALA A 351 17.54 -9.00 8.91
C ALA A 351 17.23 -9.73 7.60
N LEU A 352 16.58 -9.05 6.65
CA LEU A 352 16.27 -9.62 5.34
C LEU A 352 17.53 -9.95 4.54
N ALA A 353 18.56 -9.09 4.58
CA ALA A 353 19.87 -9.36 3.98
C ALA A 353 20.62 -10.53 4.64
N ALA A 354 20.34 -10.82 5.92
CA ALA A 354 20.87 -11.99 6.62
C ALA A 354 20.13 -13.30 6.27
N GLY A 355 19.01 -13.23 5.55
CA GLY A 355 18.18 -14.38 5.19
C GLY A 355 16.99 -14.61 6.13
N ALA A 356 16.54 -13.57 6.84
CA ALA A 356 15.23 -13.58 7.49
C ALA A 356 14.11 -13.61 6.44
N THR A 357 12.99 -14.23 6.80
CA THR A 357 11.80 -14.29 5.93
C THR A 357 10.84 -13.14 6.21
N VAL A 358 9.89 -12.92 5.31
CA VAL A 358 8.78 -11.97 5.49
C VAL A 358 7.99 -12.35 6.74
N GLY A 359 7.68 -13.64 6.92
CA GLY A 359 6.96 -14.16 8.07
C GLY A 359 7.69 -14.00 9.39
N GLU A 360 9.01 -14.19 9.42
CA GLU A 360 9.82 -14.01 10.63
C GLU A 360 9.89 -12.55 11.07
N VAL A 361 10.11 -11.63 10.13
CA VAL A 361 10.10 -10.18 10.41
C VAL A 361 8.73 -9.76 10.92
N CYS A 362 7.65 -10.13 10.21
CA CYS A 362 6.29 -9.84 10.66
C CYS A 362 5.97 -10.53 11.99
N GLY A 363 6.52 -11.71 12.26
CA GLY A 363 6.40 -12.43 13.52
C GLY A 363 7.00 -11.66 14.70
N VAL A 364 8.21 -11.12 14.54
CA VAL A 364 8.84 -10.24 15.54
C VAL A 364 7.97 -9.02 15.82
N LEU A 365 7.51 -8.34 14.77
CA LEU A 365 6.66 -7.16 14.91
C LEU A 365 5.32 -7.48 15.60
N ARG A 366 4.69 -8.63 15.28
CA ARG A 366 3.49 -9.10 15.99
C ARG A 366 3.77 -9.43 17.46
N GLY A 367 4.95 -9.94 17.78
CA GLY A 367 5.36 -10.21 19.16
C GLY A 367 5.40 -8.93 20.02
N VAL A 368 5.86 -7.82 19.43
CA VAL A 368 5.97 -6.54 20.13
C VAL A 368 4.66 -5.74 20.10
N TRP A 369 4.02 -5.64 18.94
CA TRP A 369 2.87 -4.76 18.72
C TRP A 369 1.52 -5.45 18.87
N GLY A 370 1.50 -6.78 18.93
CA GLY A 370 0.29 -7.59 18.85
C GLY A 370 -0.21 -7.81 17.41
N SER A 371 -1.31 -8.54 17.28
CA SER A 371 -1.98 -8.82 16.00
C SER A 371 -3.19 -7.91 15.79
N GLY A 372 -3.41 -7.44 14.56
CA GLY A 372 -4.47 -6.49 14.19
C GLY A 372 -5.90 -7.03 14.13
N GLY A 373 -6.28 -7.96 15.02
CA GLY A 373 -7.64 -8.50 15.10
C GLY A 373 -7.80 -9.94 14.60
N VAL A 374 -6.81 -10.80 14.85
CA VAL A 374 -7.00 -12.26 14.69
C VAL A 374 -7.81 -12.77 15.88
N GLU A 375 -9.14 -12.62 15.84
CA GLU A 375 -9.99 -13.57 16.55
C GLU A 375 -9.93 -14.90 15.79
N ARG A 376 -9.75 -15.98 16.55
CA ARG A 376 -9.51 -17.36 16.11
C ARG A 376 -10.43 -17.77 14.96
N GLY A 377 -9.86 -18.20 13.84
CA GLY A 377 -10.64 -18.82 12.73
C GLY A 377 -10.24 -18.43 11.30
N TRP A 378 -8.97 -18.13 11.03
CA TRP A 378 -8.48 -17.72 9.70
C TRP A 378 -7.55 -18.73 9.01
N PHE A 379 -7.30 -19.88 9.65
CA PHE A 379 -6.55 -21.02 9.13
C PHE A 379 -7.51 -22.16 8.80
#